data_AF-A0A6A5ZT44-F1
#
_entry.id   AF-A0A6A5ZT44-F1
#
_cell.length_a   1.000
_cell.length_b   1.000
_cell.length_c   1.000
_cell.angle_alpha   90.00
_cell.angle_beta   90.00
_cell.angle_gamma   90.00
#
_symmetry.space_group_name_H-M   'P 1'
#
loop_
_entity.id
_entity.type
_entity.pdbx_description
1 polymer ?
#
loop_
_entity_poly.entity_id
_entity_poly.type
_entity_poly.pdbx_seq_one_letter_code
_entity_poly.pdbx_strand_id
1 'polypeptide(L)'
;MPLLLDPSICGLTWAHPLRSLPSFLHSLRSFLFTMALRRLLSSLFIAASYAGIQAQTAANYTDPATGIKFLQVTQEGGHAFGVALPEVGGSDFIGQLSAPLPEGWAGCILGGGTTVNGLAFIRPPSFAFDDKWPLGWKWSDVEASAERFYDRNPGTLLPSADGHYYDYAVYDVLSRNLAAAGRNSTDTSANPDDKSKIFSFVAVNVLAGKRAGPVATYLPLMQNQSTFKLMLNTLVLRAVRTNSTITGVEAQLQDGSRMIINVNQGGKVILAAGAMSSSRILFRSGIGPSDQINVVKSGSTPIAFPDENAWIESPVGFVKDHTTLAVTFTVKPGMTIMGEPDYTNPKSSIMRLNTFQTVTTSDNHKLIVQTHNWATENTTITTLFLLTQGTTSNGTLGLTVDGNTVWTQSPYLQTATDREVLAIAVDTWLAMSCLPNSTIEYVVDAGMHADLPTGNTQAIVGVAAEHAVQKILALDTGVAGGNATSSASVSVEAGSATSTAIGVATGMPLSSDSLSWIATSPSSLAAITSTVATRTGRVPYGPTASFS
;
A
#
# COMPACT_ATOMS: atom_id res chain seq x y z
N MET A 1 16.55 -3.54 -20.94
CA MET A 1 17.44 -4.59 -20.39
C MET A 1 16.54 -5.74 -19.99
N PRO A 2 16.63 -6.91 -20.65
CA PRO A 2 15.87 -8.08 -20.23
C PRO A 2 16.45 -8.60 -18.91
N LEU A 3 15.57 -8.94 -17.98
CA LEU A 3 15.90 -9.62 -16.73
C LEU A 3 16.46 -11.01 -17.07
N LEU A 4 17.79 -11.14 -17.03
CA LEU A 4 18.45 -12.43 -17.00
C LEU A 4 18.47 -12.90 -15.55
N LEU A 5 17.51 -13.75 -15.19
CA LEU A 5 17.65 -14.62 -14.02
C LEU A 5 18.90 -15.47 -14.26
N ASP A 6 19.87 -15.40 -13.34
CA ASP A 6 21.05 -16.25 -13.37
C ASP A 6 20.64 -17.71 -13.11
N PRO A 7 20.75 -18.63 -14.09
CA PRO A 7 20.33 -20.02 -13.95
C PRO A 7 21.25 -20.85 -13.04
N SER A 8 22.32 -20.27 -12.48
CA SER A 8 23.24 -20.96 -11.56
C SER A 8 22.74 -21.02 -10.10
N ILE A 9 21.59 -20.41 -9.79
CA ILE A 9 20.98 -20.40 -8.46
C ILE A 9 20.05 -21.63 -8.26
N CYS A 10 20.67 -22.74 -7.88
CA CYS A 10 20.11 -23.96 -7.23
C CYS A 10 19.07 -24.85 -7.96
N GLY A 11 19.22 -26.15 -7.71
CA GLY A 11 18.48 -27.26 -8.33
C GLY A 11 17.03 -27.41 -7.89
N LEU A 12 16.17 -27.65 -8.87
CA LEU A 12 14.73 -27.85 -8.77
C LEU A 12 14.39 -29.22 -8.16
N THR A 13 13.52 -29.24 -7.14
CA THR A 13 12.87 -30.47 -6.67
C THR A 13 11.36 -30.41 -6.88
N TRP A 14 10.81 -31.48 -7.46
CA TRP A 14 9.40 -31.64 -7.86
C TRP A 14 8.56 -32.27 -6.74
N ALA A 15 7.35 -31.77 -6.50
CA ALA A 15 6.37 -32.42 -5.62
C ALA A 15 4.93 -32.29 -6.16
N HIS A 16 4.21 -33.42 -6.24
CA HIS A 16 2.75 -33.55 -6.47
C HIS A 16 2.05 -33.94 -5.15
N PRO A 17 0.77 -33.57 -4.92
CA PRO A 17 -0.35 -34.51 -5.17
C PRO A 17 -1.76 -33.91 -5.46
N LEU A 18 -2.70 -34.78 -5.87
CA LEU A 18 -4.13 -34.56 -6.20
C LEU A 18 -5.10 -35.20 -5.17
N ARG A 19 -6.37 -34.71 -5.16
CA ARG A 19 -7.68 -35.27 -4.65
C ARG A 19 -8.21 -34.69 -3.33
N SER A 20 -9.51 -34.63 -2.98
CA SER A 20 -10.85 -34.43 -3.60
C SER A 20 -11.90 -34.43 -2.45
N LEU A 21 -12.97 -33.62 -2.50
CA LEU A 21 -14.11 -33.49 -1.54
C LEU A 21 -15.33 -34.37 -1.94
N PRO A 22 -16.35 -34.71 -1.08
CA PRO A 22 -17.47 -33.77 -0.74
C PRO A 22 -18.36 -33.99 0.55
N SER A 23 -18.87 -32.85 1.05
CA SER A 23 -20.22 -32.36 1.52
C SER A 23 -21.32 -33.11 2.36
N PHE A 24 -22.03 -32.26 3.14
CA PHE A 24 -23.51 -32.10 3.36
C PHE A 24 -24.26 -32.84 4.50
N LEU A 25 -24.75 -32.10 5.52
CA LEU A 25 -26.03 -32.26 6.27
C LEU A 25 -26.06 -31.40 7.56
N HIS A 26 -26.50 -30.12 7.50
CA HIS A 26 -26.89 -29.34 8.70
C HIS A 26 -27.92 -28.21 8.44
N SER A 27 -28.56 -28.18 7.27
CA SER A 27 -29.30 -27.00 6.76
C SER A 27 -30.70 -26.74 7.36
N LEU A 28 -31.31 -27.65 8.13
CA LEU A 28 -32.74 -27.52 8.45
C LEU A 28 -33.08 -26.82 9.79
N ARG A 29 -32.12 -26.62 10.70
CA ARG A 29 -32.39 -25.98 12.00
C ARG A 29 -32.15 -24.46 12.02
N SER A 30 -31.36 -23.93 11.08
CA SER A 30 -30.99 -22.50 11.04
C SER A 30 -32.10 -21.58 10.50
N PHE A 31 -33.06 -22.13 9.76
CA PHE A 31 -34.05 -21.36 8.99
C PHE A 31 -35.17 -20.72 9.84
N LEU A 32 -35.47 -21.28 11.02
CA LEU A 32 -36.57 -20.81 11.87
C LEU A 32 -36.15 -19.71 12.87
N PHE A 33 -34.86 -19.59 13.18
CA PHE A 33 -34.34 -18.57 14.10
C PHE A 33 -34.01 -17.23 13.39
N THR A 34 -33.64 -17.29 12.10
CA THR A 34 -33.31 -16.13 11.26
C THR A 34 -34.51 -15.20 11.00
N MET A 35 -35.74 -15.73 11.01
CA MET A 35 -36.95 -14.93 10.79
C MET A 35 -37.33 -14.05 11.99
N ALA A 36 -37.01 -14.45 13.21
CA ALA A 36 -37.35 -13.70 14.43
C ALA A 36 -36.42 -12.48 14.62
N LEU A 37 -35.13 -12.61 14.29
CA LEU A 37 -34.14 -11.53 14.45
C LEU A 37 -34.23 -10.48 13.32
N ARG A 38 -34.58 -10.88 12.09
CA ARG A 38 -34.89 -9.96 10.98
C ARG A 38 -36.06 -9.02 11.27
N ARG A 39 -37.03 -9.45 12.09
CA ARG A 39 -38.19 -8.64 12.51
C ARG A 39 -37.87 -7.61 13.59
N LEU A 40 -36.83 -7.83 14.40
CA LEU A 40 -36.43 -6.93 15.48
C LEU A 40 -35.56 -5.74 14.99
N LEU A 41 -34.88 -5.88 13.85
CA LEU A 41 -34.01 -4.84 13.27
C LEU A 41 -34.65 -4.05 12.12
N SER A 42 -35.70 -4.59 11.48
CA SER A 42 -36.59 -3.77 10.64
C SER A 42 -37.20 -2.62 11.45
N SER A 43 -37.42 -2.80 12.76
CA SER A 43 -37.82 -1.73 13.69
C SER A 43 -36.71 -0.73 14.05
N LEU A 44 -35.41 -1.09 14.01
CA LEU A 44 -34.32 -0.13 14.21
C LEU A 44 -34.08 0.74 12.97
N PHE A 45 -34.25 0.19 11.77
CA PHE A 45 -34.18 0.97 10.53
C PHE A 45 -35.43 1.85 10.33
N ILE A 46 -36.59 1.44 10.84
CA ILE A 46 -37.78 2.32 10.88
C ILE A 46 -37.54 3.48 11.87
N ALA A 47 -36.88 3.25 13.01
CA ALA A 47 -36.52 4.34 13.94
C ALA A 47 -35.53 5.35 13.33
N ALA A 48 -34.63 4.91 12.45
CA ALA A 48 -33.75 5.81 11.67
C ALA A 48 -34.49 6.55 10.52
N SER A 49 -35.66 6.06 10.09
CA SER A 49 -36.50 6.70 9.06
C SER A 49 -37.48 7.75 9.61
N TYR A 50 -37.54 7.97 10.92
CA TYR A 50 -38.41 8.97 11.56
C TYR A 50 -37.76 10.35 11.77
N ALA A 51 -36.53 10.57 11.28
CA ALA A 51 -35.89 11.88 11.26
C ALA A 51 -35.63 12.35 9.82
N GLY A 52 -36.68 12.83 9.15
CA GLY A 52 -36.58 13.66 7.93
C GLY A 52 -36.25 12.91 6.63
N ILE A 53 -37.26 12.79 5.79
CA ILE A 53 -37.31 11.93 4.60
C ILE A 53 -36.54 12.53 3.40
N GLN A 54 -35.43 11.90 3.01
CA GLN A 54 -35.30 11.27 1.69
C GLN A 54 -34.78 9.85 1.91
N ALA A 55 -35.49 8.86 1.35
CA ALA A 55 -35.16 7.45 1.49
C ALA A 55 -33.87 7.12 0.73
N GLN A 56 -32.70 7.22 1.39
CA GLN A 56 -31.53 6.46 0.95
C GLN A 56 -31.80 5.00 1.29
N THR A 57 -32.37 4.28 0.33
CA THR A 57 -32.64 2.85 0.45
C THR A 57 -31.30 2.13 0.53
N ALA A 58 -31.02 1.55 1.69
CA ALA A 58 -29.90 0.64 1.81
C ALA A 58 -30.07 -0.50 0.80
N ALA A 59 -29.07 -0.70 -0.05
CA ALA A 59 -29.09 -1.72 -1.10
C ALA A 59 -28.25 -2.92 -0.67
N ASN A 60 -28.65 -4.11 -1.09
CA ASN A 60 -27.79 -5.28 -0.98
C ASN A 60 -26.65 -5.12 -1.99
N TYR A 61 -25.44 -5.00 -1.50
CA TYR A 61 -24.22 -4.95 -2.29
C TYR A 61 -23.42 -6.22 -2.03
N THR A 62 -22.98 -6.91 -3.08
CA THR A 62 -22.05 -8.04 -2.94
C THR A 62 -20.69 -7.56 -3.38
N ASP A 63 -19.72 -7.59 -2.47
CA ASP A 63 -18.35 -7.26 -2.79
C ASP A 63 -17.79 -8.32 -3.75
N PRO A 64 -17.36 -7.96 -4.97
CA PRO A 64 -16.99 -8.94 -5.98
C PRO A 64 -15.65 -9.63 -5.68
N ALA A 65 -14.81 -9.05 -4.82
CA ALA A 65 -13.52 -9.63 -4.46
C ALA A 65 -13.66 -10.68 -3.35
N THR A 66 -14.52 -10.42 -2.37
CA THR A 66 -14.68 -11.26 -1.17
C THR A 66 -15.96 -12.11 -1.21
N GLY A 67 -16.93 -11.77 -2.07
CA GLY A 67 -18.26 -12.38 -2.09
C GLY A 67 -19.16 -12.00 -0.90
N ILE A 68 -18.69 -11.14 0.01
CA ILE A 68 -19.44 -10.75 1.20
C ILE A 68 -20.60 -9.83 0.81
N LYS A 69 -21.78 -10.11 1.38
CA LYS A 69 -23.00 -9.33 1.16
C LYS A 69 -23.15 -8.27 2.23
N PHE A 70 -23.06 -7.02 1.83
CA PHE A 70 -23.26 -5.84 2.65
C PHE A 70 -24.65 -5.26 2.45
N LEU A 71 -25.25 -4.79 3.54
CA LEU A 71 -26.28 -3.78 3.48
C LEU A 71 -25.58 -2.43 3.37
N GLN A 72 -25.61 -1.81 2.19
CA GLN A 72 -24.79 -0.65 1.83
C GLN A 72 -25.62 0.60 1.61
N VAL A 73 -25.13 1.73 2.14
CA VAL A 73 -25.65 3.08 1.87
C VAL A 73 -24.61 3.84 1.07
N THR A 74 -25.02 4.36 -0.08
CA THR A 74 -24.17 5.15 -0.98
C THR A 74 -24.61 6.61 -0.95
N GLN A 75 -23.65 7.52 -0.78
CA GLN A 75 -23.86 8.96 -0.80
C GLN A 75 -23.57 9.56 -2.18
N GLU A 76 -24.09 10.76 -2.43
CA GLU A 76 -23.78 11.55 -3.62
C GLU A 76 -22.26 11.77 -3.72
N GLY A 77 -21.70 11.61 -4.92
CA GLY A 77 -20.26 11.54 -5.13
C GLY A 77 -19.64 10.17 -4.83
N GLY A 78 -20.44 9.08 -4.76
CA GLY A 78 -19.99 7.69 -4.89
C GLY A 78 -19.23 7.09 -3.71
N HIS A 79 -19.26 7.72 -2.54
CA HIS A 79 -18.77 7.13 -1.29
C HIS A 79 -19.85 6.21 -0.72
N ALA A 80 -19.47 5.07 -0.14
CA ALA A 80 -20.41 4.14 0.44
C ALA A 80 -19.92 3.53 1.75
N PHE A 81 -20.86 3.24 2.64
CA PHE A 81 -20.62 2.44 3.85
C PHE A 81 -21.54 1.22 3.83
N GLY A 82 -20.95 0.04 3.97
CA GLY A 82 -21.64 -1.24 4.02
C GLY A 82 -21.43 -1.93 5.36
N VAL A 83 -22.45 -2.66 5.83
CA VAL A 83 -22.33 -3.54 7.00
C VAL A 83 -22.77 -4.94 6.61
N ALA A 84 -21.92 -5.93 6.88
CA ALA A 84 -22.27 -7.34 6.83
C ALA A 84 -22.25 -7.91 8.25
N LEU A 85 -23.32 -8.60 8.62
CA LEU A 85 -23.41 -9.29 9.91
C LEU A 85 -23.08 -10.77 9.72
N PRO A 86 -22.53 -11.44 10.74
CA PRO A 86 -22.31 -12.88 10.70
C PRO A 86 -23.63 -13.62 10.48
N GLU A 87 -23.58 -14.71 9.71
CA GLU A 87 -24.76 -15.51 9.38
C GLU A 87 -25.36 -16.23 10.60
N VAL A 88 -24.55 -16.44 11.64
CA VAL A 88 -24.94 -17.09 12.90
C VAL A 88 -24.53 -16.19 14.07
N GLY A 89 -25.44 -16.02 15.03
CA GLY A 89 -25.39 -15.03 16.11
C GLY A 89 -24.00 -14.66 16.63
N GLY A 90 -23.72 -13.36 16.62
CA GLY A 90 -22.53 -12.71 17.18
C GLY A 90 -22.78 -11.20 17.29
N SER A 91 -21.94 -10.51 18.07
CA SER A 91 -21.96 -9.03 18.19
C SER A 91 -21.16 -8.31 17.12
N ASP A 92 -20.44 -9.08 16.29
CA ASP A 92 -19.45 -8.55 15.37
C ASP A 92 -20.10 -8.14 14.04
N PHE A 93 -19.43 -7.25 13.32
CA PHE A 93 -19.84 -6.86 11.97
C PHE A 93 -18.60 -6.60 11.11
N ILE A 94 -18.74 -6.81 9.81
CA ILE A 94 -17.76 -6.40 8.81
C ILE A 94 -18.25 -5.06 8.25
N GLY A 95 -17.46 -4.01 8.47
CA GLY A 95 -17.69 -2.70 7.87
C GLY A 95 -16.94 -2.58 6.56
N GLN A 96 -17.65 -2.23 5.49
CA GLN A 96 -17.06 -1.87 4.20
C GLN A 96 -17.11 -0.36 4.04
N LEU A 97 -15.98 0.24 3.69
CA LEU A 97 -15.90 1.65 3.30
C LEU A 97 -15.42 1.71 1.85
N SER A 98 -16.24 2.30 1.00
CA SER A 98 -15.92 2.53 -0.40
C SER A 98 -15.86 4.03 -0.69
N ALA A 99 -14.90 4.42 -1.51
CA ALA A 99 -14.78 5.75 -2.08
C ALA A 99 -14.83 5.59 -3.61
N PRO A 100 -15.28 6.62 -4.36
CA PRO A 100 -15.42 6.61 -5.82
C PRO A 100 -14.04 6.68 -6.52
N LEU A 101 -13.18 5.74 -6.19
CA LEU A 101 -11.80 5.66 -6.65
C LEU A 101 -11.72 4.43 -7.57
N PRO A 102 -11.57 4.61 -8.90
CA PRO A 102 -11.17 3.50 -9.75
C PRO A 102 -9.81 2.94 -9.35
N GLU A 103 -8.96 3.72 -8.66
CA GLU A 103 -7.63 3.32 -8.23
C GLU A 103 -7.31 3.82 -6.80
N GLY A 104 -6.85 2.91 -5.94
CA GLY A 104 -6.44 3.21 -4.56
C GLY A 104 -7.56 3.11 -3.50
N TRP A 105 -7.19 3.35 -2.24
CA TRP A 105 -8.09 3.27 -1.09
C TRP A 105 -7.99 4.52 -0.22
N ALA A 106 -9.11 5.01 0.29
CA ALA A 106 -9.16 6.15 1.21
C ALA A 106 -10.21 5.93 2.31
N GLY A 107 -9.88 6.31 3.54
CA GLY A 107 -10.82 6.30 4.66
C GLY A 107 -11.69 7.55 4.67
N CYS A 108 -13.01 7.40 4.49
CA CYS A 108 -13.99 8.49 4.49
C CYS A 108 -14.86 8.49 5.74
N ILE A 109 -14.22 8.40 6.90
CA ILE A 109 -14.83 8.49 8.24
C ILE A 109 -14.03 9.43 9.13
N LEU A 110 -14.53 9.77 10.32
CA LEU A 110 -13.76 10.56 11.28
C LEU A 110 -12.41 9.89 11.59
N GLY A 111 -11.32 10.65 11.44
CA GLY A 111 -9.94 10.16 11.52
C GLY A 111 -9.33 9.68 10.19
N GLY A 112 -10.15 9.55 9.15
CA GLY A 112 -9.73 9.18 7.80
C GLY A 112 -8.96 7.88 7.75
N GLY A 113 -7.84 7.87 7.02
CA GLY A 113 -6.97 6.70 6.89
C GLY A 113 -6.48 6.13 8.23
N THR A 114 -6.29 6.95 9.26
CA THR A 114 -5.78 6.47 10.57
C THR A 114 -6.76 5.55 11.29
N THR A 115 -8.05 5.61 10.96
CA THR A 115 -9.09 4.77 11.53
C THR A 115 -9.17 3.40 10.85
N VAL A 116 -8.72 3.29 9.59
CA VAL A 116 -8.90 2.08 8.75
C VAL A 116 -7.60 1.41 8.31
N ASN A 117 -6.44 2.06 8.48
CA ASN A 117 -5.16 1.54 8.02
C ASN A 117 -4.65 0.33 8.84
N GLY A 118 -3.57 -0.28 8.37
CA GLY A 118 -2.88 -1.40 9.03
C GLY A 118 -2.07 -1.05 10.29
N LEU A 119 -2.18 0.17 10.84
CA LEU A 119 -1.54 0.63 12.08
C LEU A 119 -0.01 0.76 12.10
N ALA A 120 0.73 0.46 11.02
CA ALA A 120 2.18 0.72 10.99
C ALA A 120 2.49 2.16 11.42
N PHE A 121 3.41 2.30 12.37
CA PHE A 121 3.74 3.54 13.04
C PHE A 121 5.25 3.76 13.06
N ILE A 122 5.80 3.87 11.86
CA ILE A 122 7.25 4.00 11.64
C ILE A 122 7.68 5.43 11.96
N ARG A 123 8.63 5.59 12.88
CA ARG A 123 9.28 6.89 13.11
C ARG A 123 10.17 7.22 11.92
N PRO A 124 10.06 8.43 11.34
CA PRO A 124 10.87 8.80 10.19
C PRO A 124 12.33 8.95 10.63
N PRO A 125 13.29 8.48 9.82
CA PRO A 125 14.68 8.87 10.02
C PRO A 125 14.86 10.37 9.79
N SER A 126 15.80 11.00 10.49
CA SER A 126 16.14 12.43 10.35
C SER A 126 16.37 12.82 8.88
N PHE A 127 17.14 12.01 8.16
CA PHE A 127 17.48 12.25 6.76
C PHE A 127 16.27 12.26 5.80
N ALA A 128 15.10 11.74 6.20
CA ALA A 128 13.89 11.83 5.39
C ALA A 128 13.44 13.29 5.19
N PHE A 129 13.67 14.14 6.19
CA PHE A 129 13.44 15.58 6.10
C PHE A 129 14.64 16.30 5.48
N ASP A 130 15.87 15.83 5.73
CA ASP A 130 17.04 16.55 5.25
C ASP A 130 17.30 16.41 3.74
N ASP A 131 16.82 15.34 3.11
CA ASP A 131 17.05 15.06 1.68
C ASP A 131 16.30 16.04 0.75
N LYS A 132 14.97 15.92 0.61
CA LYS A 132 14.20 16.66 -0.41
C LYS A 132 13.31 17.78 0.12
N TRP A 133 13.09 17.88 1.43
CA TRP A 133 12.27 18.98 1.95
C TRP A 133 12.99 20.32 1.84
N PRO A 134 12.26 21.43 1.61
CA PRO A 134 12.85 22.75 1.50
C PRO A 134 13.41 23.26 2.85
N LEU A 135 14.13 24.37 2.80
CA LEU A 135 14.53 25.11 3.99
C LEU A 135 13.31 25.44 4.86
N GLY A 136 13.43 25.27 6.19
CA GLY A 136 12.32 25.44 7.14
C GLY A 136 11.53 24.14 7.40
N TRP A 137 11.86 23.06 6.71
CA TRP A 137 11.29 21.71 6.89
C TRP A 137 12.37 20.63 7.04
N LYS A 138 13.61 21.01 7.36
CA LYS A 138 14.68 20.07 7.69
C LYS A 138 14.39 19.41 9.04
N TRP A 139 15.08 18.31 9.37
CA TRP A 139 14.81 17.60 10.62
C TRP A 139 14.90 18.54 11.83
N SER A 140 15.94 19.38 11.87
CA SER A 140 16.13 20.40 12.91
C SER A 140 14.97 21.39 13.04
N ASP A 141 14.19 21.62 11.98
CA ASP A 141 13.04 22.53 11.98
C ASP A 141 11.77 21.83 12.54
N VAL A 142 11.63 20.52 12.32
CA VAL A 142 10.43 19.75 12.64
C VAL A 142 10.55 18.88 13.90
N GLU A 143 11.76 18.61 14.37
CA GLU A 143 12.08 17.70 15.49
C GLU A 143 11.23 18.02 16.72
N ALA A 144 11.19 19.29 17.15
CA ALA A 144 10.39 19.69 18.30
C ALA A 144 8.89 19.39 18.14
N SER A 145 8.37 19.41 16.90
CA SER A 145 6.99 19.05 16.60
C SER A 145 6.79 17.54 16.58
N ALA A 146 7.77 16.79 16.08
CA ALA A 146 7.78 15.33 16.12
C ALA A 146 7.81 14.81 17.57
N GLU A 147 8.64 15.38 18.44
CA GLU A 147 8.68 15.06 19.88
C GLU A 147 7.30 15.25 20.54
N ARG A 148 6.66 16.42 20.35
CA ARG A 148 5.29 16.66 20.87
C ARG A 148 4.25 15.68 20.32
N PHE A 149 4.45 15.17 19.10
CA PHE A 149 3.58 14.17 18.50
C PHE A 149 3.79 12.80 19.15
N TYR A 150 5.04 12.36 19.31
CA TYR A 150 5.36 11.07 19.93
C TYR A 150 5.10 11.05 21.44
N ASP A 151 5.22 12.17 22.14
CA ASP A 151 4.82 12.27 23.55
C ASP A 151 3.33 11.98 23.73
N ARG A 152 2.51 12.43 22.78
CA ARG A 152 1.05 12.29 22.85
C ARG A 152 0.56 10.96 22.27
N ASN A 153 1.19 10.51 21.20
CA ASN A 153 0.81 9.31 20.47
C ASN A 153 2.08 8.48 20.21
N PRO A 154 2.60 7.79 21.24
CA PRO A 154 3.94 7.19 21.20
C PRO A 154 4.06 6.00 20.26
N GLY A 155 2.94 5.33 19.97
CA GLY A 155 2.94 3.99 19.39
C GLY A 155 3.55 2.96 20.34
N THR A 156 3.69 1.73 19.87
CA THR A 156 4.31 0.65 20.65
C THR A 156 4.81 -0.46 19.74
N LEU A 157 5.90 -1.12 20.12
CA LEU A 157 6.30 -2.40 19.52
C LEU A 157 5.52 -3.58 20.13
N LEU A 158 4.88 -3.37 21.29
CA LEU A 158 4.20 -4.39 22.08
C LEU A 158 2.77 -3.94 22.35
N PRO A 159 1.82 -4.22 21.42
CA PRO A 159 0.46 -3.70 21.50
C PRO A 159 -0.41 -4.36 22.57
N SER A 160 -0.07 -5.59 22.99
CA SER A 160 -0.84 -6.29 24.01
C SER A 160 -0.69 -5.64 25.38
N ALA A 161 -1.82 -5.41 26.05
CA ALA A 161 -1.85 -4.83 27.40
C ALA A 161 -1.21 -5.72 28.47
N ASP A 162 -1.09 -7.02 28.21
CA ASP A 162 -0.45 -7.99 29.13
C ASP A 162 1.06 -8.13 28.94
N GLY A 163 1.68 -7.34 28.04
CA GLY A 163 3.13 -7.35 27.82
C GLY A 163 3.66 -8.55 27.05
N HIS A 164 2.80 -9.33 26.36
CA HIS A 164 3.23 -10.47 25.55
C HIS A 164 3.06 -10.21 24.04
N TYR A 165 3.94 -10.81 23.25
CA TYR A 165 3.75 -10.91 21.81
C TYR A 165 2.86 -12.11 21.49
N TYR A 166 1.89 -11.88 20.59
CA TYR A 166 0.99 -12.90 20.08
C TYR A 166 1.22 -13.12 18.58
N ASP A 167 0.90 -14.32 18.10
CA ASP A 167 1.12 -14.74 16.72
C ASP A 167 2.58 -14.52 16.25
N TYR A 168 3.51 -14.96 17.11
CA TYR A 168 4.95 -14.68 16.99
C TYR A 168 5.65 -15.49 15.89
N ALA A 169 4.98 -16.46 15.28
CA ALA A 169 5.62 -17.48 14.47
C ALA A 169 6.34 -16.92 13.23
N VAL A 170 5.77 -15.89 12.59
CA VAL A 170 6.42 -15.19 11.47
C VAL A 170 7.73 -14.54 11.91
N TYR A 171 7.75 -13.92 13.08
CA TYR A 171 8.99 -13.32 13.63
C TYR A 171 10.01 -14.41 13.96
N ASP A 172 9.62 -15.50 14.61
CA ASP A 172 10.51 -16.61 14.96
C ASP A 172 11.16 -17.26 13.73
N VAL A 173 10.37 -17.47 12.66
CA VAL A 173 10.88 -17.97 11.37
C VAL A 173 11.83 -16.95 10.75
N LEU A 174 11.34 -15.74 10.45
CA LEU A 174 12.13 -14.80 9.65
C LEU A 174 13.33 -14.22 10.38
N SER A 175 13.27 -13.96 11.68
CA SER A 175 14.40 -13.37 12.44
C SER A 175 15.67 -14.24 12.34
N ARG A 176 15.54 -15.57 12.38
CA ARG A 176 16.65 -16.51 12.20
C ARG A 176 17.23 -16.48 10.79
N ASN A 177 16.37 -16.49 9.77
CA ASN A 177 16.79 -16.40 8.37
C ASN A 177 17.49 -15.06 8.07
N LEU A 178 16.92 -13.96 8.56
CA LEU A 178 17.45 -12.61 8.38
C LEU A 178 18.78 -12.43 9.12
N ALA A 179 18.91 -12.97 10.33
CA ALA A 179 20.17 -12.98 11.08
C ALA A 179 21.25 -13.82 10.37
N ALA A 180 20.90 -15.00 9.84
CA ALA A 180 21.80 -15.83 9.04
C ALA A 180 22.25 -15.13 7.74
N ALA A 181 21.39 -14.28 7.16
CA ALA A 181 21.72 -13.38 6.05
C ALA A 181 22.50 -12.10 6.47
N GLY A 182 22.94 -12.03 7.73
CA GLY A 182 23.73 -10.93 8.28
C GLY A 182 22.95 -9.62 8.40
N ARG A 183 21.66 -9.67 8.75
CA ARG A 183 20.87 -8.50 9.15
C ARG A 183 20.82 -8.39 10.68
N ASN A 184 20.78 -7.17 11.18
CA ASN A 184 20.70 -6.92 12.62
C ASN A 184 19.24 -6.67 13.07
N SER A 185 18.91 -7.10 14.29
CA SER A 185 17.67 -6.68 14.92
C SER A 185 17.85 -5.31 15.58
N THR A 186 16.85 -4.45 15.51
CA THR A 186 16.86 -3.16 16.22
C THR A 186 15.46 -2.76 16.67
N ASP A 187 15.38 -1.90 17.69
CA ASP A 187 14.18 -1.15 17.99
C ASP A 187 14.11 0.06 17.05
N THR A 188 13.23 -0.02 16.05
CA THR A 188 13.05 1.05 15.05
C THR A 188 12.38 2.30 15.58
N SER A 189 11.77 2.26 16.77
CA SER A 189 11.24 3.45 17.45
C SER A 189 12.32 4.18 18.25
N ALA A 190 13.23 3.44 18.87
CA ALA A 190 14.38 4.02 19.58
C ALA A 190 15.50 4.46 18.63
N ASN A 191 15.67 3.76 17.51
CA ASN A 191 16.74 4.01 16.52
C ASN A 191 16.13 4.30 15.13
N PRO A 192 15.40 5.42 14.96
CA PRO A 192 14.70 5.72 13.70
C PRO A 192 15.65 5.91 12.51
N ASP A 193 16.91 6.29 12.73
CA ASP A 193 17.88 6.50 11.66
C ASP A 193 18.51 5.20 11.13
N ASP A 194 18.39 4.09 11.86
CA ASP A 194 18.88 2.81 11.39
C ASP A 194 17.90 2.20 10.38
N LYS A 195 18.27 2.32 9.09
CA LYS A 195 17.51 1.82 7.93
C LYS A 195 18.42 1.09 6.91
N SER A 196 19.60 0.69 7.37
CA SER A 196 20.68 0.20 6.50
C SER A 196 20.50 -1.25 6.07
N LYS A 197 20.41 -2.18 7.04
CA LYS A 197 20.23 -3.61 6.83
C LYS A 197 19.72 -4.28 8.12
N ILE A 198 18.45 -4.03 8.43
CA ILE A 198 17.85 -4.39 9.73
C ILE A 198 16.51 -5.12 9.61
N PHE A 199 16.08 -5.72 10.72
CA PHE A 199 14.73 -6.19 10.96
C PHE A 199 14.23 -5.84 12.37
N SER A 200 12.92 -5.75 12.56
CA SER A 200 12.30 -5.34 13.83
C SER A 200 10.89 -5.90 13.95
N PHE A 201 10.35 -5.91 15.18
CA PHE A 201 8.91 -5.85 15.35
C PHE A 201 8.36 -4.60 14.68
N VAL A 202 7.13 -4.65 14.20
CA VAL A 202 6.50 -3.48 13.60
C VAL A 202 6.00 -2.57 14.71
N ALA A 203 6.48 -1.33 14.76
CA ALA A 203 5.88 -0.32 15.60
C ALA A 203 4.45 -0.07 15.12
N VAL A 204 3.48 -0.14 16.03
CA VAL A 204 2.06 0.01 15.71
C VAL A 204 1.44 1.16 16.51
N ASN A 205 0.44 1.80 15.89
CA ASN A 205 -0.28 2.93 16.46
C ASN A 205 -1.39 2.46 17.42
N VAL A 206 -0.96 1.84 18.52
CA VAL A 206 -1.83 1.25 19.54
C VAL A 206 -1.53 1.88 20.89
N LEU A 207 -2.58 2.16 21.67
CA LEU A 207 -2.51 2.63 23.04
C LEU A 207 -3.49 1.80 23.88
N ALA A 208 -2.99 1.20 24.98
CA ALA A 208 -3.79 0.34 25.86
C ALA A 208 -4.58 -0.75 25.11
N GLY A 209 -3.94 -1.44 24.16
CA GLY A 209 -4.55 -2.52 23.37
C GLY A 209 -5.64 -2.05 22.39
N LYS A 210 -5.78 -0.75 22.13
CA LYS A 210 -6.75 -0.22 21.16
C LYS A 210 -6.07 0.63 20.11
N ARG A 211 -6.68 0.71 18.93
CA ARG A 211 -6.28 1.67 17.88
C ARG A 211 -6.19 3.07 18.49
N ALA A 212 -5.05 3.71 18.35
CA ALA A 212 -4.80 5.07 18.79
C ALA A 212 -4.87 6.04 17.60
N GLY A 213 -4.06 7.09 17.61
CA GLY A 213 -4.03 8.12 16.59
C GLY A 213 -4.87 9.36 16.93
N PRO A 214 -5.03 10.28 15.98
CA PRO A 214 -5.53 11.62 16.27
C PRO A 214 -6.94 11.68 16.86
N VAL A 215 -7.82 10.75 16.49
CA VAL A 215 -9.18 10.68 17.07
C VAL A 215 -9.13 10.32 18.56
N ALA A 216 -8.21 9.44 18.96
CA ALA A 216 -8.07 9.02 20.36
C ALA A 216 -7.22 9.99 21.20
N THR A 217 -6.31 10.75 20.59
CA THR A 217 -5.27 11.50 21.33
C THR A 217 -5.28 13.02 21.11
N TYR A 218 -5.77 13.51 19.98
CA TYR A 218 -5.83 14.95 19.67
C TYR A 218 -7.24 15.52 19.80
N LEU A 219 -8.24 14.85 19.21
CA LEU A 219 -9.64 15.30 19.25
C LEU A 219 -10.16 15.54 20.68
N PRO A 220 -9.86 14.70 21.69
CA PRO A 220 -10.35 14.92 23.05
C PRO A 220 -9.91 16.24 23.69
N LEU A 221 -8.79 16.83 23.24
CA LEU A 221 -8.35 18.13 23.76
C LEU A 221 -9.24 19.29 23.32
N MET A 222 -9.87 19.16 22.15
CA MET A 222 -10.63 20.24 21.53
C MET A 222 -12.13 20.02 21.62
N GLN A 223 -12.61 18.77 21.71
CA GLN A 223 -14.04 18.45 21.58
C GLN A 223 -14.95 19.15 22.60
N ASN A 224 -14.43 19.53 23.77
CA ASN A 224 -15.17 20.22 24.81
C ASN A 224 -14.93 21.74 24.84
N GLN A 225 -14.13 22.28 23.91
CA GLN A 225 -13.87 23.72 23.82
C GLN A 225 -15.04 24.42 23.14
N SER A 226 -15.55 25.50 23.73
CA SER A 226 -16.66 26.28 23.16
C SER A 226 -16.35 26.92 21.80
N THR A 227 -15.05 27.07 21.49
CA THR A 227 -14.55 27.62 20.22
C THR A 227 -14.35 26.56 19.14
N PHE A 228 -14.56 25.28 19.44
CA PHE A 228 -14.41 24.18 18.50
C PHE A 228 -15.78 23.62 18.08
N LYS A 229 -15.95 23.37 16.78
CA LYS A 229 -17.14 22.73 16.22
C LYS A 229 -16.73 21.64 15.24
N LEU A 230 -17.25 20.43 15.46
CA LEU A 230 -17.12 19.30 14.55
C LEU A 230 -18.45 19.10 13.80
N MET A 231 -18.40 19.08 12.47
CA MET A 231 -19.54 18.76 11.62
C MET A 231 -19.21 17.48 10.84
N LEU A 232 -19.87 16.38 11.20
CA LEU A 232 -19.79 15.11 10.46
C LEU A 232 -20.78 15.13 9.29
N ASN A 233 -20.65 14.16 8.38
CA ASN A 233 -21.53 14.01 7.21
C ASN A 233 -21.69 15.32 6.43
N THR A 234 -20.59 16.06 6.30
CA THR A 234 -20.53 17.38 5.68
C THR A 234 -19.38 17.37 4.66
N LEU A 235 -19.72 17.29 3.38
CA LEU A 235 -18.75 17.19 2.28
C LEU A 235 -18.39 18.58 1.77
N VAL A 236 -17.14 19.00 1.92
CA VAL A 236 -16.65 20.24 1.29
C VAL A 236 -16.48 20.03 -0.21
N LEU A 237 -17.17 20.83 -1.01
CA LEU A 237 -17.13 20.75 -2.46
C LEU A 237 -16.00 21.60 -3.05
N ARG A 238 -15.80 22.82 -2.51
CA ARG A 238 -14.76 23.76 -2.93
C ARG A 238 -14.46 24.79 -1.85
N ALA A 239 -13.34 25.49 -1.99
CA ALA A 239 -13.13 26.77 -1.33
C ALA A 239 -13.85 27.89 -2.11
N VAL A 240 -14.52 28.78 -1.38
CA VAL A 240 -15.12 30.00 -1.94
C VAL A 240 -14.09 31.12 -1.84
N ARG A 241 -13.86 31.84 -2.93
CA ARG A 241 -12.79 32.85 -2.99
C ARG A 241 -13.10 34.01 -3.91
N THR A 242 -12.43 35.12 -3.64
CA THR A 242 -12.30 36.27 -4.53
C THR A 242 -10.82 36.45 -4.83
N ASN A 243 -10.42 36.22 -6.09
CA ASN A 243 -9.01 36.18 -6.49
C ASN A 243 -8.20 35.25 -5.56
N SER A 244 -7.15 35.78 -4.93
CA SER A 244 -6.29 35.04 -4.00
C SER A 244 -6.83 34.90 -2.58
N THR A 245 -7.98 35.51 -2.25
CA THR A 245 -8.53 35.51 -0.89
C THR A 245 -9.67 34.51 -0.73
N ILE A 246 -9.47 33.50 0.11
CA ILE A 246 -10.52 32.55 0.50
C ILE A 246 -11.47 33.22 1.49
N THR A 247 -12.77 33.20 1.19
CA THR A 247 -13.83 33.79 2.01
C THR A 247 -14.65 32.73 2.75
N GLY A 248 -14.53 31.46 2.37
CA GLY A 248 -15.21 30.36 3.05
C GLY A 248 -15.04 29.02 2.32
N VAL A 249 -15.90 28.08 2.66
CA VAL A 249 -16.04 26.79 1.95
C VAL A 249 -17.51 26.54 1.61
N GLU A 250 -17.75 26.00 0.43
CA GLU A 250 -19.07 25.47 0.06
C GLU A 250 -19.12 24.00 0.48
N ALA A 251 -20.08 23.67 1.34
CA ALA A 251 -20.25 22.32 1.87
C ALA A 251 -21.65 21.79 1.56
N GLN A 252 -21.72 20.51 1.25
CA GLN A 252 -22.95 19.74 1.13
C GLN A 252 -23.22 18.98 2.44
N LEU A 253 -24.43 19.10 2.95
CA LEU A 253 -24.89 18.40 4.14
C LEU A 253 -25.48 17.04 3.77
N GLN A 254 -25.76 16.22 4.78
CA GLN A 254 -26.28 14.86 4.60
C GLN A 254 -27.62 14.79 3.84
N ASP A 255 -28.46 15.82 3.95
CA ASP A 255 -29.74 15.94 3.25
C ASP A 255 -29.59 16.42 1.79
N GLY A 256 -28.35 16.58 1.31
CA GLY A 256 -28.01 17.08 -0.02
C GLY A 256 -28.03 18.61 -0.13
N SER A 257 -28.52 19.32 0.89
CA SER A 257 -28.52 20.79 0.91
C SER A 257 -27.10 21.34 0.94
N ARG A 258 -26.92 22.53 0.38
CA ARG A 258 -25.61 23.19 0.33
C ARG A 258 -25.62 24.46 1.14
N MET A 259 -24.51 24.73 1.82
CA MET A 259 -24.28 25.96 2.55
C MET A 259 -22.87 26.48 2.33
N ILE A 260 -22.71 27.79 2.47
CA ILE A 260 -21.39 28.43 2.53
C ILE A 260 -21.05 28.70 3.99
N ILE A 261 -19.93 28.17 4.45
CA ILE A 261 -19.36 28.45 5.77
C ILE A 261 -18.27 29.50 5.57
N ASN A 262 -18.56 30.75 5.95
CA ASN A 262 -17.64 31.86 5.80
C ASN A 262 -16.56 31.85 6.89
N VAL A 263 -15.35 32.29 6.53
CA VAL A 263 -14.32 32.65 7.51
C VAL A 263 -14.51 34.08 7.97
N ASN A 264 -14.11 34.38 9.20
CA ASN A 264 -14.00 35.76 9.68
C ASN A 264 -12.92 36.52 8.89
N GLN A 265 -12.91 37.84 8.99
CA GLN A 265 -11.81 38.66 8.46
C GLN A 265 -10.46 38.19 9.04
N GLY A 266 -9.48 37.90 8.17
CA GLY A 266 -8.19 37.32 8.56
C GLY A 266 -8.22 35.83 8.91
N GLY A 267 -9.39 35.19 8.82
CA GLY A 267 -9.56 33.76 8.99
C GLY A 267 -8.91 32.96 7.85
N LYS A 268 -8.70 31.67 8.11
CA LYS A 268 -8.00 30.76 7.20
C LYS A 268 -8.80 29.49 7.00
N VAL A 269 -8.67 28.90 5.82
CA VAL A 269 -9.13 27.54 5.52
C VAL A 269 -7.91 26.63 5.44
N ILE A 270 -7.96 25.48 6.10
CA ILE A 270 -6.94 24.44 6.03
C ILE A 270 -7.59 23.22 5.36
N LEU A 271 -7.06 22.82 4.20
CA LEU A 271 -7.51 21.60 3.53
C LEU A 271 -6.73 20.40 4.08
N ALA A 272 -7.42 19.56 4.85
CA ALA A 272 -6.89 18.32 5.42
C ALA A 272 -7.66 17.09 4.92
N ALA A 273 -8.11 17.12 3.65
CA ALA A 273 -8.97 16.08 3.06
C ALA A 273 -8.18 14.90 2.46
N GLY A 274 -6.85 14.86 2.64
CA GLY A 274 -5.95 13.87 2.01
C GLY A 274 -5.57 14.23 0.57
N ALA A 275 -4.63 13.48 -0.02
CA ALA A 275 -4.03 13.79 -1.33
C ALA A 275 -5.06 13.86 -2.47
N MET A 276 -6.03 12.94 -2.48
CA MET A 276 -7.05 12.81 -3.53
C MET A 276 -8.16 13.87 -3.41
N SER A 277 -8.72 14.06 -2.23
CA SER A 277 -9.85 14.98 -2.06
C SER A 277 -9.42 16.44 -1.94
N SER A 278 -8.21 16.71 -1.42
CA SER A 278 -7.71 18.10 -1.39
C SER A 278 -7.41 18.62 -2.79
N SER A 279 -6.84 17.79 -3.68
CA SER A 279 -6.67 18.16 -5.09
C SER A 279 -8.02 18.39 -5.78
N ARG A 280 -9.02 17.53 -5.53
CA ARG A 280 -10.40 17.73 -6.03
C ARG A 280 -11.01 19.06 -5.58
N ILE A 281 -10.88 19.40 -4.30
CA ILE A 281 -11.36 20.69 -3.76
C ILE A 281 -10.64 21.85 -4.46
N LEU A 282 -9.32 21.76 -4.66
CA LEU A 282 -8.53 22.79 -5.34
C LEU A 282 -8.95 22.96 -6.81
N PHE A 283 -9.10 21.87 -7.57
CA PHE A 283 -9.57 21.92 -8.95
C PHE A 283 -10.96 22.56 -9.06
N ARG A 284 -11.91 22.16 -8.18
CA ARG A 284 -13.24 22.79 -8.05
C ARG A 284 -13.21 24.25 -7.58
N SER A 285 -12.08 24.70 -7.07
CA SER A 285 -11.85 26.10 -6.66
C SER A 285 -11.12 26.92 -7.75
N GLY A 286 -10.89 26.34 -8.94
CA GLY A 286 -10.10 26.97 -10.00
C GLY A 286 -8.62 27.13 -9.61
N ILE A 287 -8.05 26.13 -8.94
CA ILE A 287 -6.63 26.08 -8.54
C ILE A 287 -6.05 24.73 -8.97
N GLY A 288 -5.09 24.72 -9.87
CA GLY A 288 -4.51 23.52 -10.46
C GLY A 288 -4.24 23.70 -11.95
N PRO A 289 -3.87 22.63 -12.67
CA PRO A 289 -3.69 22.67 -14.12
C PRO A 289 -5.01 23.02 -14.82
N SER A 290 -4.97 23.94 -15.79
CA SER A 290 -6.15 24.38 -16.56
C SER A 290 -6.95 23.24 -17.19
N ASP A 291 -6.30 22.18 -17.67
CA ASP A 291 -6.96 21.00 -18.23
C ASP A 291 -7.83 20.29 -17.18
N GLN A 292 -7.30 20.11 -15.96
CA GLN A 292 -8.05 19.52 -14.85
C GLN A 292 -9.21 20.41 -14.41
N ILE A 293 -9.01 21.73 -14.34
CA ILE A 293 -10.10 22.67 -14.02
C ILE A 293 -11.21 22.56 -15.08
N ASN A 294 -10.87 22.47 -16.36
CA ASN A 294 -11.83 22.30 -17.45
C ASN A 294 -12.59 20.97 -17.38
N VAL A 295 -11.93 19.86 -17.03
CA VAL A 295 -12.60 18.56 -16.83
C VAL A 295 -13.63 18.64 -15.71
N VAL A 296 -13.31 19.33 -14.60
CA VAL A 296 -14.27 19.49 -13.50
C VAL A 296 -15.40 20.44 -13.88
N LYS A 297 -15.10 21.50 -14.65
CA LYS A 297 -16.10 22.47 -15.14
C LYS A 297 -17.13 21.82 -16.06
N SER A 298 -16.74 20.81 -16.85
CA SER A 298 -17.66 20.03 -17.70
C SER A 298 -18.31 18.85 -16.95
N GLY A 299 -17.97 18.65 -15.69
CA GLY A 299 -18.44 17.53 -14.89
C GLY A 299 -19.88 17.66 -14.37
N SER A 300 -20.39 16.57 -13.80
CA SER A 300 -21.79 16.45 -13.35
C SER A 300 -22.08 17.12 -12.01
N THR A 301 -21.07 17.37 -11.18
CA THR A 301 -21.25 18.11 -9.93
C THR A 301 -21.33 19.61 -10.21
N PRO A 302 -22.48 20.27 -10.02
CA PRO A 302 -22.60 21.69 -10.33
C PRO A 302 -21.74 22.51 -9.35
N ILE A 303 -20.84 23.32 -9.88
CA ILE A 303 -19.92 24.15 -9.10
C ILE A 303 -19.92 25.57 -9.66
N ALA A 304 -20.01 26.57 -8.79
CA ALA A 304 -19.80 27.97 -9.15
C ALA A 304 -18.29 28.27 -9.20
N PHE A 305 -17.73 28.22 -10.41
CA PHE A 305 -16.32 28.54 -10.64
C PHE A 305 -16.06 30.05 -10.57
N PRO A 306 -14.86 30.46 -10.13
CA PRO A 306 -14.38 31.81 -10.39
C PRO A 306 -14.19 32.02 -11.90
N ASP A 307 -14.23 33.29 -12.32
CA ASP A 307 -13.87 33.69 -13.69
C ASP A 307 -12.52 33.10 -14.10
N GLU A 308 -12.36 32.75 -15.37
CA GLU A 308 -11.14 32.06 -15.88
C GLU A 308 -9.88 32.89 -15.66
N ASN A 309 -9.98 34.22 -15.73
CA ASN A 309 -8.87 35.13 -15.44
C ASN A 309 -8.42 35.12 -13.97
N ALA A 310 -9.21 34.53 -13.07
CA ALA A 310 -8.91 34.38 -11.65
C ALA A 310 -8.46 32.95 -11.32
N TRP A 311 -8.34 32.05 -12.29
CA TRP A 311 -7.77 30.72 -12.08
C TRP A 311 -6.30 30.82 -11.68
N ILE A 312 -5.85 29.88 -10.85
CA ILE A 312 -4.47 29.83 -10.35
C ILE A 312 -3.84 28.56 -10.90
N GLU A 313 -2.93 28.73 -11.86
CA GLU A 313 -2.10 27.63 -12.35
C GLU A 313 -1.20 27.10 -11.23
N SER A 314 -1.26 25.79 -11.02
CA SER A 314 -0.54 25.13 -9.94
C SER A 314 -0.29 23.67 -10.29
N PRO A 315 0.83 23.06 -9.87
CA PRO A 315 1.12 21.64 -10.09
C PRO A 315 0.30 20.74 -9.15
N VAL A 316 -0.95 21.10 -8.84
CA VAL A 316 -1.83 20.23 -8.05
C VAL A 316 -2.09 18.97 -8.87
N GLY A 317 -1.83 17.81 -8.25
CA GLY A 317 -1.99 16.50 -8.89
C GLY A 317 -0.71 15.67 -8.89
N PHE A 318 0.47 16.28 -8.84
CA PHE A 318 1.72 15.50 -8.71
C PHE A 318 1.71 14.67 -7.43
N VAL A 319 2.08 13.40 -7.57
CA VAL A 319 2.02 12.42 -6.48
C VAL A 319 3.25 11.52 -6.48
N LYS A 320 3.57 11.02 -5.29
CA LYS A 320 4.45 9.86 -5.11
C LYS A 320 3.73 8.87 -4.22
N ASP A 321 3.90 7.60 -4.51
CA ASP A 321 3.46 6.51 -3.64
C ASP A 321 4.48 5.38 -3.68
N HIS A 322 4.45 4.53 -2.67
CA HIS A 322 5.32 3.38 -2.57
C HIS A 322 4.97 2.37 -3.65
N THR A 323 5.94 2.01 -4.49
CA THR A 323 5.79 0.79 -5.28
C THR A 323 5.80 -0.40 -4.33
N THR A 324 4.80 -1.27 -4.44
CA THR A 324 4.73 -2.49 -3.65
C THR A 324 4.76 -3.76 -4.49
N LEU A 325 5.46 -4.78 -4.02
CA LEU A 325 5.49 -6.12 -4.62
C LEU A 325 5.36 -7.17 -3.53
N ALA A 326 4.46 -8.14 -3.69
CA ALA A 326 4.29 -9.24 -2.74
C ALA A 326 4.99 -10.50 -3.27
N VAL A 327 5.77 -11.16 -2.42
CA VAL A 327 6.39 -12.46 -2.69
C VAL A 327 6.06 -13.39 -1.54
N THR A 328 5.63 -14.62 -1.85
CA THR A 328 5.27 -15.62 -0.85
C THR A 328 6.33 -16.72 -0.79
N PHE A 329 6.76 -17.04 0.42
CA PHE A 329 7.72 -18.10 0.70
C PHE A 329 7.04 -19.23 1.46
N THR A 330 7.36 -20.48 1.10
CA THR A 330 6.99 -21.66 1.86
C THR A 330 7.85 -21.77 3.11
N VAL A 331 7.29 -22.18 4.24
CA VAL A 331 7.99 -22.38 5.51
C VAL A 331 8.17 -23.87 5.76
N LYS A 332 9.39 -24.31 6.08
CA LYS A 332 9.74 -25.71 6.41
C LYS A 332 10.24 -25.82 7.87
N PRO A 333 9.67 -26.68 8.72
CA PRO A 333 8.61 -27.67 8.45
C PRO A 333 7.17 -27.09 8.42
N GLY A 334 7.03 -25.78 8.56
CA GLY A 334 5.76 -25.08 8.77
C GLY A 334 5.82 -24.28 10.07
N MET A 335 4.73 -23.61 10.41
CA MET A 335 4.59 -22.80 11.60
C MET A 335 3.15 -22.87 12.13
N THR A 336 2.91 -22.32 13.32
CA THR A 336 1.57 -22.22 13.90
C THR A 336 1.20 -20.76 14.06
N ILE A 337 0.27 -20.31 13.23
CA ILE A 337 -0.30 -18.97 13.34
C ILE A 337 -1.61 -19.00 14.11
N MET A 338 -2.01 -17.85 14.63
CA MET A 338 -3.35 -17.68 15.22
C MET A 338 -4.43 -17.76 14.12
N GLY A 339 -5.57 -18.34 14.45
CA GLY A 339 -6.71 -18.40 13.54
C GLY A 339 -7.38 -17.03 13.40
N GLU A 340 -8.13 -16.82 12.32
CA GLU A 340 -8.86 -15.56 12.09
C GLU A 340 -9.76 -15.14 13.28
N PRO A 341 -10.51 -16.04 13.93
CA PRO A 341 -11.33 -15.67 15.09
C PRO A 341 -10.52 -15.15 16.29
N ASP A 342 -9.26 -15.56 16.42
CA ASP A 342 -8.42 -15.17 17.56
C ASP A 342 -7.92 -13.72 17.45
N TYR A 343 -8.03 -13.10 16.26
CA TYR A 343 -7.69 -11.68 16.06
C TYR A 343 -8.75 -10.71 16.58
N THR A 344 -9.95 -11.21 16.93
CA THR A 344 -11.04 -10.39 17.49
C THR A 344 -10.75 -9.92 18.92
N ASN A 345 -9.79 -10.55 19.61
CA ASN A 345 -9.26 -10.11 20.89
C ASN A 345 -7.97 -9.30 20.62
N PRO A 346 -7.89 -8.01 20.98
CA PRO A 346 -6.91 -7.05 20.42
C PRO A 346 -5.49 -7.20 20.98
N LYS A 347 -4.93 -8.40 20.87
CA LYS A 347 -3.63 -8.78 21.40
C LYS A 347 -2.54 -8.81 20.32
N SER A 348 -2.90 -8.57 19.06
CA SER A 348 -2.14 -9.01 17.90
C SER A 348 -2.36 -8.08 16.69
N SER A 349 -1.33 -7.79 15.89
CA SER A 349 -1.40 -6.94 14.67
C SER A 349 -1.01 -7.70 13.40
N ILE A 350 -1.79 -7.60 12.31
CA ILE A 350 -1.56 -8.40 11.09
C ILE A 350 -0.11 -8.38 10.55
N MET A 351 0.61 -7.27 10.70
CA MET A 351 2.05 -7.21 10.39
C MET A 351 2.88 -7.70 11.58
N ARG A 352 3.74 -8.71 11.33
CA ARG A 352 4.49 -9.43 12.37
C ARG A 352 5.95 -9.06 12.45
N LEU A 353 6.54 -8.72 11.32
CA LEU A 353 7.94 -8.31 11.22
C LEU A 353 8.08 -7.32 10.05
N ASN A 354 8.90 -6.30 10.24
CA ASN A 354 9.36 -5.46 9.13
C ASN A 354 10.88 -5.51 8.98
N THR A 355 11.34 -5.20 7.77
CA THR A 355 12.76 -5.02 7.49
C THR A 355 12.98 -3.67 6.82
N PHE A 356 14.21 -3.16 6.93
CA PHE A 356 14.67 -2.02 6.15
C PHE A 356 16.02 -2.35 5.56
N GLN A 357 16.19 -2.00 4.29
CA GLN A 357 17.44 -2.15 3.56
C GLN A 357 17.67 -0.92 2.70
N THR A 358 18.82 -0.27 2.91
CA THR A 358 19.31 0.74 1.97
C THR A 358 20.01 0.02 0.83
N VAL A 359 19.51 0.21 -0.39
CA VAL A 359 20.07 -0.32 -1.62
C VAL A 359 20.76 0.81 -2.36
N THR A 360 21.99 0.57 -2.82
CA THR A 360 22.70 1.46 -3.73
C THR A 360 22.67 0.84 -5.12
N THR A 361 22.13 1.57 -6.10
CA THR A 361 22.04 1.13 -7.50
C THR A 361 23.38 1.30 -8.23
N SER A 362 23.47 0.69 -9.41
CA SER A 362 24.59 0.82 -10.33
C SER A 362 24.91 2.26 -10.74
N ASP A 363 23.89 3.13 -10.76
CA ASP A 363 24.02 4.58 -11.01
C ASP A 363 24.16 5.42 -9.71
N ASN A 364 24.48 4.77 -8.59
CA ASN A 364 24.80 5.38 -7.29
C ASN A 364 23.63 6.14 -6.62
N HIS A 365 22.38 5.85 -6.99
CA HIS A 365 21.23 6.26 -6.20
C HIS A 365 21.10 5.39 -4.95
N LYS A 366 20.63 5.98 -3.84
CA LYS A 366 20.36 5.27 -2.58
C LYS A 366 18.88 5.32 -2.27
N LEU A 367 18.27 4.14 -2.21
CA LEU A 367 16.85 3.99 -1.92
C LEU A 367 16.66 3.02 -0.76
N ILE A 368 15.57 3.19 -0.01
CA ILE A 368 15.23 2.30 1.09
C ILE A 368 14.09 1.38 0.67
N VAL A 369 14.30 0.08 0.80
CA VAL A 369 13.26 -0.92 0.70
C VAL A 369 12.84 -1.34 2.10
N GLN A 370 11.58 -1.11 2.42
CA GLN A 370 10.93 -1.65 3.60
C GLN A 370 10.24 -2.96 3.23
N THR A 371 10.15 -3.92 4.15
CA THR A 371 9.21 -5.03 3.98
C THR A 371 8.21 -5.11 5.12
N HIS A 372 7.00 -5.56 4.81
CA HIS A 372 6.02 -6.02 5.78
C HIS A 372 5.80 -7.52 5.59
N ASN A 373 5.82 -8.27 6.68
CA ASN A 373 5.74 -9.73 6.63
C ASN A 373 4.58 -10.21 7.51
N TRP A 374 3.77 -11.09 6.94
CA TRP A 374 2.64 -11.71 7.62
C TRP A 374 2.39 -13.12 7.06
N ALA A 375 1.49 -13.84 7.70
CA ALA A 375 1.04 -15.15 7.27
C ALA A 375 -0.46 -15.27 7.48
N THR A 376 -1.14 -15.89 6.53
CA THR A 376 -2.56 -16.27 6.62
C THR A 376 -2.74 -17.79 6.68
N GLU A 377 -1.64 -18.53 6.53
CA GLU A 377 -1.60 -19.99 6.56
C GLU A 377 -0.38 -20.46 7.34
N ASN A 378 -0.45 -21.67 7.90
CA ASN A 378 0.63 -22.29 8.68
C ASN A 378 1.86 -22.65 7.84
N THR A 379 1.78 -22.60 6.51
CA THR A 379 2.84 -23.10 5.61
C THR A 379 3.50 -22.00 4.80
N THR A 380 3.03 -20.76 4.86
CA THR A 380 3.50 -19.69 3.98
C THR A 380 3.67 -18.36 4.72
N ILE A 381 4.67 -17.58 4.32
CA ILE A 381 4.86 -16.19 4.74
C ILE A 381 4.84 -15.32 3.49
N THR A 382 4.02 -14.28 3.49
CA THR A 382 4.01 -13.25 2.46
C THR A 382 4.85 -12.06 2.90
N THR A 383 5.77 -11.66 2.04
CA THR A 383 6.63 -10.48 2.17
C THR A 383 6.18 -9.44 1.15
N LEU A 384 5.64 -8.33 1.63
CA LEU A 384 5.38 -7.14 0.82
C LEU A 384 6.61 -6.25 0.86
N PHE A 385 7.28 -6.11 -0.26
CA PHE A 385 8.35 -5.14 -0.48
C PHE A 385 7.72 -3.79 -0.79
N LEU A 386 8.22 -2.73 -0.16
CA LEU A 386 7.80 -1.35 -0.38
C LEU A 386 9.03 -0.52 -0.73
N LEU A 387 9.04 0.09 -1.90
CA LEU A 387 10.07 1.06 -2.27
C LEU A 387 9.72 2.42 -1.65
N THR A 388 10.53 2.88 -0.70
CA THR A 388 10.23 4.03 0.18
C THR A 388 11.07 5.27 -0.17
N GLN A 389 11.90 5.73 0.77
CA GLN A 389 12.76 6.89 0.61
C GLN A 389 13.67 6.73 -0.62
N GLY A 390 13.84 7.82 -1.37
CA GLY A 390 14.68 7.87 -2.55
C GLY A 390 14.00 7.44 -3.86
N THR A 391 12.75 6.96 -3.83
CA THR A 391 12.01 6.63 -5.05
C THR A 391 12.02 7.79 -6.05
N THR A 392 12.36 7.43 -7.28
CA THR A 392 12.50 8.36 -8.41
C THR A 392 11.25 8.40 -9.29
N SER A 393 10.39 7.39 -9.17
CA SER A 393 9.06 7.40 -9.79
C SER A 393 8.16 8.46 -9.16
N ASN A 394 7.32 9.03 -9.99
CA ASN A 394 6.26 9.95 -9.62
C ASN A 394 5.10 9.75 -10.60
N GLY A 395 3.92 10.17 -10.19
CA GLY A 395 2.72 10.10 -11.01
C GLY A 395 1.95 11.40 -10.95
N THR A 396 0.80 11.38 -11.60
CA THR A 396 -0.12 12.52 -11.62
C THR A 396 -1.54 12.02 -11.35
N LEU A 397 -2.21 12.69 -10.42
CA LEU A 397 -3.62 12.58 -10.15
C LEU A 397 -4.39 13.53 -11.07
N GLY A 398 -5.46 13.03 -11.66
CA GLY A 398 -6.47 13.83 -12.32
C GLY A 398 -7.87 13.49 -11.83
N LEU A 399 -8.85 14.15 -12.43
CA LEU A 399 -10.26 13.82 -12.25
C LEU A 399 -10.89 13.39 -13.56
N THR A 400 -11.89 12.52 -13.48
CA THR A 400 -12.85 12.29 -14.56
C THR A 400 -13.97 13.33 -14.52
N VAL A 401 -14.78 13.40 -15.58
CA VAL A 401 -15.99 14.26 -15.62
C VAL A 401 -17.02 13.90 -14.53
N ASP A 402 -17.01 12.66 -14.06
CA ASP A 402 -17.85 12.22 -12.95
C ASP A 402 -17.31 12.66 -11.57
N GLY A 403 -16.12 13.27 -11.54
CA GLY A 403 -15.44 13.71 -10.33
C GLY A 403 -14.65 12.61 -9.61
N ASN A 404 -14.48 11.44 -10.25
CA ASN A 404 -13.66 10.35 -9.71
C ASN A 404 -12.18 10.71 -9.84
N THR A 405 -11.38 10.32 -8.86
CA THR A 405 -9.93 10.53 -8.89
C THR A 405 -9.24 9.35 -9.57
N VAL A 406 -8.34 9.65 -10.51
CA VAL A 406 -7.62 8.66 -11.33
C VAL A 406 -6.13 8.97 -11.35
N TRP A 407 -5.29 7.96 -11.59
CA TRP A 407 -3.93 8.19 -12.05
C TRP A 407 -3.97 8.53 -13.54
N THR A 408 -3.67 9.77 -13.91
CA THR A 408 -3.40 10.12 -15.32
C THR A 408 -2.01 9.67 -15.72
N GLN A 409 -1.12 9.51 -14.74
CA GLN A 409 0.15 8.82 -14.85
C GLN A 409 0.39 7.99 -13.60
N SER A 410 0.68 6.69 -13.78
CA SER A 410 0.99 5.78 -12.68
C SER A 410 2.25 6.25 -11.92
N PRO A 411 2.22 6.31 -10.58
CA PRO A 411 3.39 6.65 -9.78
C PRO A 411 4.37 5.50 -9.59
N TYR A 412 4.07 4.30 -10.10
CA TYR A 412 4.81 3.07 -9.79
C TYR A 412 5.78 2.67 -10.89
N LEU A 413 7.00 2.26 -10.51
CA LEU A 413 8.04 1.67 -11.37
C LEU A 413 8.29 2.40 -12.71
N GLN A 414 8.20 3.72 -12.72
CA GLN A 414 8.38 4.53 -13.93
C GLN A 414 9.85 4.57 -14.37
N THR A 415 10.80 4.45 -13.44
CA THR A 415 12.23 4.61 -13.70
C THR A 415 13.00 3.29 -13.66
N ALA A 416 14.17 3.26 -14.33
CA ALA A 416 15.06 2.10 -14.29
C ALA A 416 15.65 1.88 -12.88
N THR A 417 16.03 2.97 -12.20
CA THR A 417 16.54 2.98 -10.82
C THR A 417 15.58 2.28 -9.86
N ASP A 418 14.28 2.61 -9.90
CA ASP A 418 13.30 2.01 -8.99
C ASP A 418 13.11 0.51 -9.26
N ARG A 419 13.14 0.10 -10.55
CA ARG A 419 13.07 -1.32 -10.95
C ARG A 419 14.31 -2.10 -10.49
N GLU A 420 15.49 -1.52 -10.64
CA GLU A 420 16.76 -2.14 -10.20
C GLU A 420 16.77 -2.36 -8.68
N VAL A 421 16.38 -1.37 -7.90
CA VAL A 421 16.34 -1.49 -6.43
C VAL A 421 15.41 -2.61 -5.97
N LEU A 422 14.21 -2.67 -6.56
CA LEU A 422 13.24 -3.70 -6.19
C LEU A 422 13.73 -5.10 -6.58
N ALA A 423 14.36 -5.24 -7.75
CA ALA A 423 15.00 -6.49 -8.17
C ALA A 423 16.09 -6.93 -7.18
N ILE A 424 17.03 -6.04 -6.84
CA ILE A 424 18.09 -6.32 -5.86
C ILE A 424 17.50 -6.76 -4.50
N ALA A 425 16.44 -6.10 -4.05
CA ALA A 425 15.81 -6.43 -2.78
C ALA A 425 15.15 -7.81 -2.80
N VAL A 426 14.45 -8.16 -3.88
CA VAL A 426 13.86 -9.50 -4.05
C VAL A 426 14.95 -10.56 -4.15
N ASP A 427 15.98 -10.34 -4.98
CA ASP A 427 17.10 -11.26 -5.15
C ASP A 427 17.82 -11.51 -3.82
N THR A 428 17.95 -10.49 -2.98
CA THR A 428 18.51 -10.64 -1.62
C THR A 428 17.69 -11.61 -0.77
N TRP A 429 16.36 -11.60 -0.88
CA TRP A 429 15.48 -12.53 -0.15
C TRP A 429 15.48 -13.93 -0.77
N LEU A 430 15.54 -14.03 -2.10
CA LEU A 430 15.70 -15.32 -2.78
C LEU A 430 17.02 -15.99 -2.37
N ALA A 431 18.13 -15.25 -2.37
CA ALA A 431 19.42 -15.75 -1.91
C ALA A 431 19.39 -16.17 -0.44
N MET A 432 18.70 -15.41 0.43
CA MET A 432 18.48 -15.80 1.83
C MET A 432 17.73 -17.14 1.93
N SER A 433 16.73 -17.37 1.08
CA SER A 433 15.97 -18.63 1.06
C SER A 433 16.82 -19.84 0.65
N CYS A 434 17.96 -19.62 -0.03
CA CYS A 434 18.90 -20.66 -0.45
C CYS A 434 20.03 -20.94 0.56
N LEU A 435 20.07 -20.24 1.70
CA LEU A 435 21.10 -20.52 2.72
C LEU A 435 20.93 -21.94 3.30
N PRO A 436 22.01 -22.66 3.68
CA PRO A 436 21.92 -24.06 4.12
C PRO A 436 20.97 -24.33 5.28
N ASN A 437 20.76 -23.34 6.15
CA ASN A 437 19.86 -23.43 7.30
C ASN A 437 18.60 -22.56 7.13
N SER A 438 18.28 -22.19 5.89
CA SER A 438 17.06 -21.45 5.61
C SER A 438 15.84 -22.30 5.93
N THR A 439 14.90 -21.74 6.67
CA THR A 439 13.60 -22.38 6.94
C THR A 439 12.50 -21.84 6.04
N ILE A 440 12.85 -20.97 5.10
CA ILE A 440 11.96 -20.48 4.05
C ILE A 440 12.47 -20.93 2.68
N GLU A 441 11.54 -21.15 1.76
CA GLU A 441 11.83 -21.54 0.38
C GLU A 441 10.92 -20.75 -0.55
N TYR A 442 11.49 -20.22 -1.63
CA TYR A 442 10.70 -19.72 -2.73
C TYR A 442 10.46 -20.84 -3.73
N VAL A 443 9.21 -21.27 -3.89
CA VAL A 443 8.84 -22.28 -4.88
C VAL A 443 8.30 -21.56 -6.10
N VAL A 444 9.06 -21.60 -7.20
CA VAL A 444 8.53 -21.26 -8.52
C VAL A 444 7.82 -22.50 -9.02
N ASP A 445 6.48 -22.49 -9.06
CA ASP A 445 5.75 -23.46 -9.89
C ASP A 445 6.28 -23.26 -11.32
N ALA A 446 6.74 -24.33 -11.97
CA ALA A 446 7.63 -24.29 -13.13
C ALA A 446 6.98 -23.70 -14.40
N GLY A 447 6.67 -22.42 -14.37
CA GLY A 447 6.28 -21.58 -15.49
C GLY A 447 7.39 -20.57 -15.75
N MET A 448 8.51 -21.01 -16.32
CA MET A 448 9.47 -20.05 -16.87
C MET A 448 9.02 -19.69 -18.28
N HIS A 449 8.65 -18.43 -18.52
CA HIS A 449 8.74 -17.89 -19.86
C HIS A 449 9.20 -16.44 -19.82
N ALA A 450 10.34 -16.19 -20.45
CA ALA A 450 10.89 -14.85 -20.55
C ALA A 450 10.38 -14.06 -21.76
N ASP A 451 9.34 -14.52 -22.51
CA ASP A 451 8.64 -13.80 -23.62
C ASP A 451 7.84 -14.71 -24.62
N LEU A 452 6.84 -15.56 -24.26
CA LEU A 452 5.94 -16.17 -25.28
C LEU A 452 4.47 -16.42 -24.83
N PRO A 453 3.51 -16.36 -25.78
CA PRO A 453 2.09 -16.57 -25.56
C PRO A 453 1.74 -18.06 -25.38
N THR A 454 0.93 -18.35 -24.36
CA THR A 454 0.14 -19.57 -24.11
C THR A 454 0.53 -20.82 -24.92
N GLY A 455 1.44 -21.64 -24.38
CA GLY A 455 1.76 -22.99 -24.87
C GLY A 455 2.25 -23.88 -23.73
N ASN A 456 2.02 -25.20 -23.84
CA ASN A 456 2.21 -26.23 -22.80
C ASN A 456 3.60 -26.17 -22.13
N THR A 457 3.66 -25.62 -20.92
CA THR A 457 4.87 -25.36 -20.14
C THR A 457 5.65 -26.63 -19.76
N GLN A 458 4.99 -27.79 -19.73
CA GLN A 458 5.63 -29.08 -19.43
C GLN A 458 6.66 -29.50 -20.48
N ALA A 459 6.45 -29.12 -21.76
CA ALA A 459 7.39 -29.44 -22.82
C ALA A 459 8.70 -28.64 -22.71
N ILE A 460 8.61 -27.37 -22.31
CA ILE A 460 9.78 -26.48 -22.15
C ILE A 460 10.63 -26.94 -20.97
N VAL A 461 9.99 -27.33 -19.86
CA VAL A 461 10.65 -27.96 -18.71
C VAL A 461 11.38 -29.24 -19.14
N GLY A 462 10.72 -30.12 -19.91
CA GLY A 462 11.32 -31.34 -20.41
C GLY A 462 12.59 -31.08 -21.24
N VAL A 463 12.53 -30.13 -22.18
CA VAL A 463 13.68 -29.76 -23.03
C VAL A 463 14.82 -29.16 -22.23
N ALA A 464 14.53 -28.29 -21.24
CA ALA A 464 15.56 -27.74 -20.36
C ALA A 464 16.21 -28.81 -19.48
N ALA A 465 15.42 -29.75 -18.96
CA ALA A 465 15.91 -30.89 -18.20
C ALA A 465 16.78 -31.82 -19.04
N GLU A 466 16.38 -32.12 -20.29
CA GLU A 466 17.20 -32.91 -21.22
C GLU A 466 18.55 -32.24 -21.53
N HIS A 467 18.55 -30.93 -21.75
CA HIS A 467 19.79 -30.17 -21.97
C HIS A 467 20.69 -30.12 -20.73
N ALA A 468 20.10 -30.01 -19.53
CA ALA A 468 20.84 -30.07 -18.27
C ALA A 468 21.46 -31.45 -18.05
N VAL A 469 20.72 -32.53 -18.33
CA VAL A 469 21.22 -33.91 -18.29
C VAL A 469 22.40 -34.10 -19.24
N GLN A 470 22.33 -33.58 -20.48
CA GLN A 470 23.48 -33.66 -21.40
C GLN A 470 24.72 -32.91 -20.88
N LYS A 471 24.56 -31.75 -20.24
CA LYS A 471 25.68 -31.02 -19.63
C LYS A 471 26.25 -31.75 -18.42
N ILE A 472 25.42 -32.39 -17.61
CA ILE A 472 25.83 -33.20 -16.46
C ILE A 472 26.60 -34.45 -16.92
N LEU A 473 26.10 -35.14 -17.95
CA LEU A 473 26.79 -36.29 -18.57
C LEU A 473 28.11 -35.88 -19.23
N ALA A 474 28.21 -34.68 -19.80
CA ALA A 474 29.47 -34.15 -20.34
C ALA A 474 30.50 -33.85 -19.23
N LEU A 475 30.05 -33.43 -18.04
CA LEU A 475 30.93 -33.22 -16.88
C LEU A 475 31.48 -34.55 -16.30
N ASP A 476 30.77 -35.66 -16.49
CA ASP A 476 31.20 -37.01 -16.06
C ASP A 476 32.27 -37.62 -17.00
N THR A 477 32.53 -37.00 -18.16
CA THR A 477 33.61 -37.44 -19.08
C THR A 477 34.97 -36.79 -18.78
N GLY A 478 35.07 -36.03 -17.69
CA GLY A 478 36.23 -35.22 -17.31
C GLY A 478 37.13 -35.78 -16.21
N VAL A 479 37.22 -37.10 -15.98
CA VAL A 479 38.30 -37.69 -15.15
C VAL A 479 38.81 -39.00 -15.79
N ALA A 480 40.13 -39.11 -15.88
CA ALA A 480 40.88 -40.00 -16.76
C ALA A 480 40.93 -41.50 -16.37
N GLY A 481 40.91 -42.36 -17.40
CA GLY A 481 41.86 -43.48 -17.59
C GLY A 481 41.53 -44.86 -17.00
N GLY A 482 41.32 -45.85 -17.89
CA GLY A 482 41.73 -47.24 -17.64
C GLY A 482 40.74 -48.37 -17.97
N ASN A 483 41.05 -49.10 -19.05
CA ASN A 483 40.72 -50.50 -19.40
C ASN A 483 39.28 -50.97 -19.76
N ALA A 484 39.15 -51.27 -21.07
CA ALA A 484 38.34 -52.26 -21.80
C ALA A 484 37.32 -53.17 -21.07
N THR A 485 36.10 -53.27 -21.63
CA THR A 485 35.59 -54.46 -22.40
C THR A 485 34.21 -54.19 -23.03
N SER A 486 33.85 -55.02 -24.01
CA SER A 486 32.90 -54.82 -25.13
C SER A 486 31.41 -55.16 -24.91
N SER A 487 30.59 -54.73 -25.89
CA SER A 487 29.24 -55.20 -26.32
C SER A 487 28.03 -54.52 -25.63
N ALA A 488 26.88 -54.22 -26.24
CA ALA A 488 26.28 -54.53 -27.54
C ALA A 488 25.24 -53.44 -27.95
N SER A 489 24.91 -53.41 -29.24
CA SER A 489 23.94 -52.54 -29.94
C SER A 489 22.47 -52.98 -29.80
N VAL A 490 21.51 -52.03 -29.74
CA VAL A 490 20.17 -52.17 -30.40
C VAL A 490 19.63 -50.79 -30.81
N SER A 491 19.19 -50.71 -32.07
CA SER A 491 18.58 -49.61 -32.82
C SER A 491 17.05 -49.67 -32.81
N VAL A 492 16.33 -48.53 -32.87
CA VAL A 492 14.98 -48.43 -33.49
C VAL A 492 14.78 -47.06 -34.17
N GLU A 493 14.14 -47.12 -35.33
CA GLU A 493 13.93 -46.15 -36.42
C GLU A 493 13.03 -44.94 -36.14
N ALA A 494 13.21 -43.94 -37.01
CA ALA A 494 12.38 -42.75 -37.18
C ALA A 494 11.14 -43.01 -38.06
N GLY A 495 10.03 -42.32 -37.74
CA GLY A 495 8.82 -42.23 -38.57
C GLY A 495 8.45 -40.77 -38.84
N SER A 496 8.34 -40.44 -40.13
CA SER A 496 8.10 -39.11 -40.73
C SER A 496 6.66 -38.58 -40.58
N ALA A 497 6.46 -37.25 -40.66
CA ALA A 497 5.62 -36.62 -41.70
C ALA A 497 5.51 -35.08 -41.60
N THR A 498 6.11 -34.42 -42.60
CA THR A 498 5.64 -33.28 -43.43
C THR A 498 5.06 -31.98 -42.85
N SER A 499 5.77 -30.90 -43.20
CA SER A 499 5.42 -29.48 -43.21
C SER A 499 4.42 -29.07 -44.30
N THR A 500 3.71 -27.97 -44.08
CA THR A 500 3.20 -27.11 -45.17
C THR A 500 3.45 -25.65 -44.79
N ALA A 501 4.07 -24.89 -45.71
CA ALA A 501 4.43 -23.48 -45.54
C ALA A 501 3.67 -22.61 -46.55
N ILE A 502 3.23 -21.42 -46.12
CA ILE A 502 2.89 -20.22 -46.92
C ILE A 502 3.09 -19.05 -45.94
N GLY A 503 3.72 -17.91 -46.19
CA GLY A 503 4.34 -17.25 -47.35
C GLY A 503 4.52 -15.78 -46.92
N VAL A 504 5.75 -15.27 -46.94
CA VAL A 504 6.13 -13.93 -46.46
C VAL A 504 6.01 -12.91 -47.61
N ALA A 505 5.51 -11.71 -47.31
CA ALA A 505 5.60 -10.54 -48.18
C ALA A 505 6.38 -9.40 -47.49
N THR A 506 7.15 -8.70 -48.31
CA THR A 506 8.31 -7.82 -48.08
C THR A 506 7.98 -6.32 -47.94
N GLY A 507 8.87 -5.53 -47.29
CA GLY A 507 9.16 -4.14 -47.71
C GLY A 507 9.30 -3.04 -46.63
N MET A 508 10.54 -2.52 -46.47
CA MET A 508 11.06 -1.37 -45.65
C MET A 508 10.62 0.04 -46.14
N PRO A 509 11.11 1.22 -45.64
CA PRO A 509 12.00 1.57 -44.50
C PRO A 509 11.51 2.72 -43.57
N LEU A 510 12.20 2.90 -42.42
CA LEU A 510 12.15 4.08 -41.56
C LEU A 510 13.27 5.07 -41.95
N SER A 511 12.91 6.35 -42.13
CA SER A 511 13.84 7.47 -42.27
C SER A 511 14.14 8.10 -40.90
N SER A 512 15.42 8.23 -40.59
CA SER A 512 15.98 9.09 -39.56
C SER A 512 16.31 10.45 -40.15
N ASP A 513 15.88 11.55 -39.52
CA ASP A 513 16.56 12.83 -39.69
C ASP A 513 16.57 13.62 -38.39
N SER A 514 17.78 14.12 -38.13
CA SER A 514 18.28 14.94 -37.04
C SER A 514 17.62 16.32 -36.93
N LEU A 515 17.69 16.93 -35.74
CA LEU A 515 18.16 18.32 -35.59
C LEU A 515 18.61 18.61 -34.14
N SER A 516 19.85 19.03 -34.05
CA SER A 516 20.64 19.60 -32.96
C SER A 516 20.27 21.09 -32.73
N TRP A 517 20.50 21.78 -31.61
CA TRP A 517 21.78 22.20 -31.01
C TRP A 517 21.52 23.20 -29.84
N ILE A 518 22.48 23.24 -28.91
CA ILE A 518 23.04 24.42 -28.18
C ILE A 518 22.37 24.98 -26.91
N ALA A 519 23.23 25.04 -25.90
CA ALA A 519 23.14 25.62 -24.57
C ALA A 519 22.95 27.14 -24.50
N THR A 520 22.56 27.65 -23.33
CA THR A 520 23.23 28.77 -22.63
C THR A 520 22.55 29.06 -21.29
N SER A 521 23.34 29.04 -20.22
CA SER A 521 23.10 29.79 -18.97
C SER A 521 23.48 31.27 -19.18
N PRO A 522 22.90 32.21 -18.40
CA PRO A 522 23.75 32.89 -17.40
C PRO A 522 23.06 33.32 -16.08
N SER A 523 23.79 33.05 -14.99
CA SER A 523 24.09 33.87 -13.79
C SER A 523 23.13 34.90 -13.14
N SER A 524 23.17 34.84 -11.81
CA SER A 524 23.21 35.91 -10.79
C SER A 524 21.90 36.45 -10.21
N LEU A 525 21.73 36.32 -8.89
CA LEU A 525 21.24 37.38 -8.00
C LEU A 525 21.47 37.05 -6.51
N ALA A 526 21.80 38.10 -5.77
CA ALA A 526 22.38 38.13 -4.44
C ALA A 526 21.43 37.66 -3.31
N ALA A 527 21.98 36.98 -2.30
CA ALA A 527 21.26 36.66 -1.07
C ALA A 527 21.73 37.57 0.08
N ILE A 528 20.74 38.26 0.65
CA ILE A 528 20.80 39.13 1.81
C ILE A 528 20.89 38.26 3.08
N THR A 529 21.85 38.56 3.94
CA THR A 529 22.00 37.97 5.28
C THR A 529 20.96 38.55 6.24
N SER A 530 20.25 37.69 6.98
CA SER A 530 19.57 38.11 8.21
C SER A 530 19.78 37.09 9.32
N THR A 531 20.22 37.60 10.47
CA THR A 531 20.64 36.90 11.67
C THR A 531 19.42 36.59 12.54
N VAL A 532 19.20 35.32 12.91
CA VAL A 532 18.15 34.93 13.86
C VAL A 532 18.77 34.70 15.23
N ALA A 533 18.33 35.49 16.21
CA ALA A 533 18.69 35.36 17.61
C ALA A 533 17.84 34.27 18.29
N THR A 534 18.49 33.32 18.94
CA THR A 534 17.88 32.27 19.76
C THR A 534 17.52 32.82 21.14
N ARG A 535 16.29 32.54 21.62
CA ARG A 535 15.91 32.72 23.02
C ARG A 535 15.31 31.42 23.55
N THR A 536 16.11 30.73 24.36
CA THR A 536 15.74 29.52 25.10
C THR A 536 14.96 29.90 26.36
N GLY A 537 13.82 29.26 26.58
CA GLY A 537 13.00 29.42 27.79
C GLY A 537 12.23 28.13 28.05
N ARG A 538 12.81 27.25 28.87
CA ARG A 538 12.27 25.96 29.30
C ARG A 538 11.38 26.20 30.52
N VAL A 539 10.12 25.74 30.50
CA VAL A 539 9.24 25.69 31.68
C VAL A 539 8.98 24.21 32.01
N PRO A 540 9.26 23.73 33.23
CA PRO A 540 9.00 22.34 33.61
C PRO A 540 7.54 22.16 34.07
N TYR A 541 6.84 21.16 33.51
CA TYR A 541 5.56 20.67 34.03
C TYR A 541 5.79 19.40 34.87
N GLY A 542 5.27 19.40 36.10
CA GLY A 542 5.23 18.26 37.02
C GLY A 542 4.16 17.21 36.67
N PRO A 543 4.11 16.09 37.40
CA PRO A 543 3.50 14.84 36.93
C PRO A 543 1.97 14.84 37.06
N THR A 544 1.30 14.33 36.02
CA THR A 544 -0.14 14.09 35.97
C THR A 544 -0.54 12.76 36.62
N ALA A 545 -1.62 12.84 37.38
CA ALA A 545 -2.24 11.77 38.14
C ALA A 545 -2.85 10.65 37.27
N SER A 546 -2.79 9.44 37.82
CA SER A 546 -3.50 8.24 37.41
C SER A 546 -5.01 8.40 37.54
N PHE A 547 -5.77 7.97 36.52
CA PHE A 547 -7.21 7.75 36.63
C PHE A 547 -7.55 6.27 36.34
N SER A 548 -8.28 5.71 37.31
CA SER A 548 -9.00 4.43 37.31
C SER A 548 -10.18 4.39 36.36
#